data_AF-A0AAW7AZA0-F1
#
_entry.id   AF-A0AAW7AZA0-F1
#
_cell.length_a   1.000
_cell.length_b   1.000
_cell.length_c   1.000
_cell.angle_alpha   90.00
_cell.angle_beta   90.00
_cell.angle_gamma   90.00
#
_symmetry.space_group_name_H-M   'P 1'
#
loop_
_entity.id
_entity.type
_entity.pdbx_description
1 polymer ?
#
loop_
_entity_poly.entity_id
_entity_poly.type
_entity_poly.pdbx_seq_one_letter_code
_entity_poly.pdbx_strand_id
1 'polypeptide(L)'
;MLAPAFNFGGLSLTQQLKTYVHNFLRLRNSVSSIAANFSKLVLLTDMFGNMATPQRADYGDINPSSVTGRANFLQGVSDGQDTFVADKTSEDVKILATPLGGLNELLAQAMEAMASIPGIPLVKLFGIQPTGLNASSDGEIRVFYDEIAAWQADQIEPTLRWMFNLVQIHLWAISIRTSITSLSTSGRWTRSRLPRSRSLSPTPTP
;
A
#
# COMPACT_ATOMS: atom_id res chain seq x y z
N MET A 1 21.92 -13.89 -11.19
CA MET A 1 21.73 -14.79 -10.02
C MET A 1 22.22 -14.04 -8.79
N LEU A 2 21.41 -13.88 -7.75
CA LEU A 2 21.82 -13.19 -6.51
C LEU A 2 22.75 -14.12 -5.70
N ALA A 3 23.74 -13.52 -5.02
CA ALA A 3 24.72 -14.22 -4.20
C ALA A 3 24.06 -15.08 -3.10
N PRO A 4 24.69 -16.19 -2.68
CA PRO A 4 24.13 -17.08 -1.67
C PRO A 4 23.88 -16.36 -0.34
N ALA A 5 22.67 -16.52 0.19
CA ALA A 5 22.10 -15.83 1.35
C ALA A 5 22.89 -16.01 2.68
N PHE A 6 23.83 -16.95 2.72
CA PHE A 6 24.50 -17.38 3.95
C PHE A 6 25.61 -16.42 4.43
N ASN A 7 26.21 -15.60 3.55
CA ASN A 7 27.37 -14.76 3.90
C ASN A 7 27.09 -13.25 4.02
N PHE A 8 25.85 -12.78 3.80
CA PHE A 8 25.52 -11.35 3.80
C PHE A 8 24.17 -10.99 4.46
N GLY A 9 23.66 -11.82 5.38
CA GLY A 9 22.47 -11.46 6.16
C GLY A 9 21.12 -11.64 5.43
N GLY A 10 21.05 -12.57 4.47
CA GLY A 10 19.80 -12.95 3.81
C GLY A 10 19.27 -11.97 2.74
N LEU A 11 18.04 -12.22 2.29
CA LEU A 11 17.35 -11.37 1.30
C LEU A 11 16.83 -10.11 1.99
N SER A 12 17.17 -8.92 1.49
CA SER A 12 16.69 -7.65 2.08
C SER A 12 15.16 -7.59 2.17
N LEU A 13 14.65 -7.01 3.26
CA LEU A 13 13.21 -6.86 3.49
C LEU A 13 12.52 -6.10 2.32
N THR A 14 13.18 -5.07 1.78
CA THR A 14 12.69 -4.32 0.61
C THR A 14 12.52 -5.20 -0.62
N GLN A 15 13.43 -6.17 -0.82
CA GLN A 15 13.34 -7.09 -1.95
C GLN A 15 12.23 -8.13 -1.78
N GLN A 16 11.97 -8.58 -0.55
CA GLN A 16 10.82 -9.43 -0.23
C GLN A 16 9.49 -8.68 -0.45
N LEU A 17 9.43 -7.43 -0.03
CA LEU A 17 8.23 -6.59 -0.09
C LEU A 17 7.87 -6.13 -1.52
N LYS A 18 8.84 -6.13 -2.44
CA LYS A 18 8.69 -5.58 -3.80
C LYS A 18 7.43 -6.10 -4.53
N THR A 19 7.21 -7.41 -4.53
CA THR A 19 6.06 -8.01 -5.23
C THR A 19 4.73 -7.56 -4.64
N TYR A 20 4.64 -7.48 -3.32
CA TYR A 20 3.42 -7.11 -2.61
C TYR A 20 3.06 -5.64 -2.84
N VAL A 21 4.04 -4.74 -2.81
CA VAL A 21 3.82 -3.31 -3.12
C VAL A 21 3.37 -3.12 -4.57
N HIS A 22 3.99 -3.83 -5.52
CA HIS A 22 3.55 -3.72 -6.91
C HIS A 22 2.12 -4.22 -7.12
N ASN A 23 1.71 -5.29 -6.43
CA ASN A 23 0.34 -5.78 -6.49
C ASN A 23 -0.64 -4.76 -5.90
N PHE A 24 -0.32 -4.16 -4.76
CA PHE A 24 -1.14 -3.10 -4.16
C PHE A 24 -1.28 -1.88 -5.06
N LEU A 25 -0.18 -1.39 -5.66
CA LEU A 25 -0.23 -0.24 -6.57
C LEU A 25 -1.06 -0.53 -7.82
N ARG A 26 -0.92 -1.72 -8.41
CA ARG A 26 -1.74 -2.14 -9.55
C ARG A 26 -3.22 -2.19 -9.19
N LEU A 27 -3.53 -2.78 -8.04
CA LEU A 27 -4.90 -2.87 -7.55
C LEU A 27 -5.50 -1.48 -7.31
N ARG A 28 -4.78 -0.59 -6.62
CA ARG A 28 -5.21 0.80 -6.38
C ARG A 28 -5.52 1.53 -7.70
N ASN A 29 -4.63 1.42 -8.69
CA ASN A 29 -4.84 2.03 -9.99
C ASN A 29 -6.04 1.41 -10.73
N SER A 30 -6.23 0.10 -10.64
CA SER A 30 -7.38 -0.61 -11.20
C SER A 30 -8.69 -0.17 -10.56
N VAL A 31 -8.74 -0.07 -9.23
CA VAL A 31 -9.91 0.42 -8.49
C VAL A 31 -10.24 1.86 -8.89
N SER A 32 -9.23 2.73 -9.04
CA SER A 32 -9.44 4.10 -9.53
C SER A 32 -10.01 4.12 -10.96
N SER A 33 -9.52 3.24 -11.83
CA SER A 33 -10.02 3.08 -13.21
C SER A 33 -11.46 2.58 -13.24
N ILE A 34 -11.80 1.57 -12.43
CA ILE A 34 -13.16 1.02 -12.31
C ILE A 34 -14.11 2.07 -11.73
N ALA A 35 -13.65 2.85 -10.75
CA ALA A 35 -14.44 3.94 -10.17
C ALA A 35 -14.71 5.05 -11.19
N ALA A 36 -13.75 5.39 -12.06
CA ALA A 36 -13.97 6.35 -13.15
C ALA A 36 -14.91 5.80 -14.24
N ASN A 37 -14.84 4.49 -14.51
CA ASN A 37 -15.58 3.81 -15.59
C ASN A 37 -16.77 2.97 -15.09
N PHE A 38 -17.34 3.30 -13.93
CA PHE A 38 -18.36 2.46 -13.27
C PHE A 38 -19.64 2.31 -14.11
N SER A 39 -19.88 3.23 -15.04
CA SER A 39 -21.01 3.24 -15.95
C SER A 39 -20.46 3.32 -17.37
N LYS A 40 -20.55 2.22 -18.12
CA LYS A 40 -20.20 2.21 -19.55
C LYS A 40 -21.46 2.25 -20.38
N LEU A 41 -21.45 3.08 -21.41
CA LEU A 41 -22.52 3.15 -22.37
C LEU A 41 -22.26 2.17 -23.52
N VAL A 42 -23.26 1.37 -23.84
CA VAL A 42 -23.22 0.38 -24.92
C VAL A 42 -24.31 0.73 -25.92
N LEU A 43 -23.89 0.95 -27.16
CA LEU A 43 -24.78 1.13 -28.30
C LEU A 43 -25.10 -0.23 -28.92
N LEU A 44 -26.38 -0.55 -29.01
CA LEU A 44 -26.90 -1.71 -29.72
C LEU A 44 -27.34 -1.27 -31.11
N THR A 45 -26.79 -1.92 -32.13
CA THR A 45 -27.10 -1.64 -33.55
C THR A 45 -27.04 -2.95 -34.32
N ASP A 46 -27.76 -3.03 -35.44
CA ASP A 46 -27.67 -4.16 -36.36
C ASP A 46 -26.27 -4.22 -37.02
N MET A 47 -25.60 -5.37 -36.94
CA MET A 47 -24.28 -5.63 -37.53
C MET A 47 -24.37 -6.26 -38.93
N PHE A 48 -25.54 -6.76 -39.33
CA PHE A 48 -25.72 -7.49 -40.58
C PHE A 48 -25.56 -6.55 -41.81
N GLY A 49 -26.11 -5.34 -41.75
CA GLY A 49 -25.94 -4.33 -42.81
C GLY A 49 -24.57 -3.66 -42.82
N ASN A 50 -23.97 -3.45 -41.65
CA ASN A 50 -22.77 -2.60 -41.50
C ASN A 50 -21.44 -3.34 -41.70
N MET A 51 -21.42 -4.68 -41.64
CA MET A 51 -20.24 -5.51 -41.94
C MET A 51 -20.19 -6.02 -43.39
N ALA A 52 -21.31 -5.94 -44.12
CA ALA A 52 -21.42 -6.45 -45.49
C ALA A 52 -20.86 -5.49 -46.56
N THR A 53 -20.59 -4.24 -46.21
CA THR A 53 -19.93 -3.29 -47.10
C THR A 53 -18.40 -3.41 -46.92
N PRO A 54 -17.63 -3.89 -47.90
CA PRO A 54 -16.17 -3.84 -47.86
C PRO A 54 -15.73 -2.39 -48.11
N GLN A 55 -16.03 -1.49 -47.17
CA GLN A 55 -15.62 -0.10 -47.25
C GLN A 55 -14.15 -0.04 -46.87
N ARG A 56 -13.29 0.01 -47.89
CA ARG A 56 -11.85 0.27 -47.76
C ARG A 56 -11.69 1.60 -47.01
N ALA A 57 -11.32 1.54 -45.73
CA ALA A 57 -11.08 2.72 -44.92
C ALA A 57 -9.83 3.43 -45.45
N ASP A 58 -10.03 4.55 -46.14
CA ASP A 58 -8.94 5.46 -46.47
C ASP A 58 -8.46 6.12 -45.17
N TYR A 59 -7.13 6.29 -45.03
CA TYR A 59 -6.54 6.81 -43.79
C TYR A 59 -7.01 8.26 -43.56
N GLY A 60 -7.97 8.46 -42.65
CA GLY A 60 -8.43 9.80 -42.23
C GLY A 60 -9.93 10.07 -42.41
N ASP A 61 -10.70 9.17 -43.03
CA ASP A 61 -12.16 9.34 -43.17
C ASP A 61 -12.90 8.69 -41.99
N ILE A 62 -13.42 9.51 -41.07
CA ILE A 62 -14.31 9.03 -39.99
C ILE A 62 -15.68 8.83 -40.61
N ASN A 63 -15.90 7.68 -41.24
CA ASN A 63 -17.24 7.34 -41.74
C ASN A 63 -18.17 7.05 -40.54
N PRO A 64 -19.12 7.96 -40.19
CA PRO A 64 -19.96 7.82 -39.00
C PRO A 64 -21.04 6.74 -39.17
N SER A 65 -21.21 6.20 -40.40
CA SER A 65 -22.10 5.08 -40.68
C SER A 65 -21.43 3.72 -40.47
N SER A 66 -20.10 3.68 -40.41
CA SER A 66 -19.35 2.45 -40.11
C SER A 66 -19.36 2.15 -38.61
N VAL A 67 -19.43 0.86 -38.25
CA VAL A 67 -19.37 0.40 -36.84
C VAL A 67 -18.11 0.93 -36.15
N THR A 68 -16.99 0.99 -36.86
CA THR A 68 -15.71 1.48 -36.36
C THR A 68 -15.71 2.98 -36.07
N GLY A 69 -16.31 3.80 -36.94
CA GLY A 69 -16.47 5.24 -36.72
C GLY A 69 -17.36 5.54 -35.51
N ARG A 70 -18.44 4.76 -35.36
CA ARG A 70 -19.36 4.86 -34.22
C ARG A 70 -18.69 4.40 -32.92
N ALA A 71 -17.93 3.32 -32.95
CA ALA A 71 -17.15 2.85 -31.79
C ALA A 71 -16.10 3.89 -31.35
N ASN A 72 -15.40 4.53 -32.28
CA ASN A 72 -14.45 5.59 -31.97
C ASN A 72 -15.14 6.85 -31.39
N PHE A 73 -16.31 7.22 -31.91
CA PHE A 73 -17.13 8.29 -31.33
C PHE A 73 -17.57 7.94 -29.90
N LEU A 74 -18.13 6.75 -29.67
CA LEU A 74 -18.50 6.29 -28.33
C LEU A 74 -17.31 6.28 -27.36
N GLN A 75 -16.12 5.93 -27.84
CA GLN A 75 -14.90 5.96 -27.02
C GLN A 75 -14.51 7.39 -26.61
N GLY A 76 -14.66 8.38 -27.50
CA GLY A 76 -14.40 9.79 -27.18
C GLY A 76 -15.45 10.40 -26.25
N VAL A 77 -16.69 9.93 -26.34
CA VAL A 77 -17.83 10.38 -25.53
C VAL A 77 -17.90 9.65 -24.18
N SER A 78 -17.28 8.47 -24.06
CA SER A 78 -17.21 7.68 -22.83
C SER A 78 -16.49 8.38 -21.67
N ASP A 79 -15.70 9.43 -21.95
CA ASP A 79 -14.94 10.18 -20.95
C ASP A 79 -15.72 11.38 -20.37
N GLY A 80 -16.96 11.62 -20.81
CA GLY A 80 -17.75 12.80 -20.45
C GLY A 80 -19.25 12.54 -20.30
N GLN A 81 -19.92 13.39 -19.53
CA GLN A 81 -21.37 13.39 -19.32
C GLN A 81 -22.14 13.86 -20.56
N ASP A 82 -21.91 13.22 -21.68
CA ASP A 82 -22.51 13.61 -22.94
C ASP A 82 -23.89 12.97 -23.11
N THR A 83 -24.79 13.73 -23.73
CA THR A 83 -26.15 13.24 -24.02
C THR A 83 -26.13 12.40 -25.29
N PHE A 84 -26.56 11.15 -25.17
CA PHE A 84 -26.70 10.25 -26.32
C PHE A 84 -28.09 10.40 -26.94
N VAL A 85 -28.11 10.62 -28.26
CA VAL A 85 -29.32 10.61 -29.07
C VAL A 85 -29.25 9.38 -29.96
N ALA A 86 -30.16 8.44 -29.75
CA ALA A 86 -30.29 7.22 -30.55
C ALA A 86 -31.69 7.12 -31.14
N ASP A 87 -31.79 6.54 -32.34
CA ASP A 87 -33.09 6.32 -32.98
C ASP A 87 -33.86 5.20 -32.29
N LYS A 88 -35.11 5.46 -31.88
CA LYS A 88 -35.95 4.52 -31.12
C LYS A 88 -36.26 3.22 -31.87
N THR A 89 -36.19 3.24 -33.20
CA THR A 89 -36.61 2.11 -34.05
C THR A 89 -35.48 1.18 -34.44
N SER A 90 -34.31 1.70 -34.81
CA SER A 90 -33.18 0.87 -35.25
C SER A 90 -32.02 0.77 -34.26
N GLU A 91 -31.97 1.62 -33.23
CA GLU A 91 -30.84 1.72 -32.30
C GLU A 91 -31.30 1.75 -30.84
N ASP A 92 -30.48 1.20 -29.95
CA ASP A 92 -30.78 1.25 -28.51
C ASP A 92 -29.50 1.54 -27.73
N VAL A 93 -29.64 2.28 -26.64
CA VAL A 93 -28.53 2.70 -25.79
C VAL A 93 -28.74 2.14 -24.40
N LYS A 94 -27.83 1.27 -23.97
CA LYS A 94 -27.86 0.66 -22.64
C LYS A 94 -26.71 1.15 -21.79
N ILE A 95 -27.02 1.43 -20.54
CA ILE A 95 -26.02 1.71 -19.51
C ILE A 95 -25.69 0.38 -18.83
N LEU A 96 -24.47 -0.10 -19.02
CA LEU A 96 -23.94 -1.24 -18.29
C LEU A 96 -23.21 -0.72 -17.05
N ALA A 97 -23.84 -0.90 -15.89
CA ALA A 97 -23.23 -0.59 -14.60
C ALA A 97 -22.29 -1.73 -14.19
N THR A 98 -21.02 -1.38 -13.94
CA THR A 98 -20.03 -2.31 -13.37
C THR A 98 -20.25 -2.37 -11.85
N PRO A 99 -20.39 -3.56 -11.24
CA PRO A 99 -20.54 -3.66 -9.80
C PRO A 99 -19.26 -3.17 -9.09
N LEU A 100 -19.41 -2.22 -8.16
CA LEU A 100 -18.30 -1.68 -7.35
C LEU A 100 -18.14 -2.41 -6.00
N GLY A 101 -18.94 -3.44 -5.75
CA GLY A 101 -18.89 -4.23 -4.51
C GLY A 101 -17.57 -4.97 -4.34
N GLY A 102 -17.11 -5.13 -3.09
CA GLY A 102 -15.91 -5.90 -2.75
C GLY A 102 -14.56 -5.26 -3.10
N LEU A 103 -14.53 -4.11 -3.80
CA LEU A 103 -13.28 -3.42 -4.15
C LEU A 103 -12.51 -2.94 -2.90
N ASN A 104 -13.22 -2.54 -1.84
CA ASN A 104 -12.62 -2.14 -0.57
C ASN A 104 -11.96 -3.34 0.14
N GLU A 105 -12.61 -4.50 0.14
CA GLU A 105 -12.08 -5.73 0.75
C GLU A 105 -10.80 -6.18 0.04
N LEU A 106 -10.78 -6.09 -1.28
CA LEU A 106 -9.60 -6.44 -2.08
C LEU A 106 -8.41 -5.51 -1.75
N LEU A 107 -8.66 -4.21 -1.58
CA LEU A 107 -7.63 -3.26 -1.14
C LEU A 107 -7.15 -3.54 0.27
N ALA A 108 -8.05 -3.85 1.20
CA ALA A 108 -7.71 -4.21 2.58
C ALA A 108 -6.84 -5.47 2.63
N GLN A 109 -7.21 -6.53 1.91
CA GLN A 109 -6.43 -7.77 1.83
C GLN A 109 -5.04 -7.54 1.21
N ALA A 110 -4.94 -6.66 0.21
CA ALA A 110 -3.64 -6.31 -0.36
C ALA A 110 -2.75 -5.55 0.64
N MET A 111 -3.33 -4.70 1.50
CA MET A 111 -2.61 -4.03 2.60
C MET A 111 -2.17 -5.02 3.68
N GLU A 112 -3.03 -5.98 4.04
CA GLU A 112 -2.72 -7.07 4.96
C GLU A 112 -1.55 -7.93 4.46
N ALA A 113 -1.57 -8.30 3.18
CA ALA A 113 -0.49 -9.07 2.56
C ALA A 113 0.84 -8.31 2.51
N MET A 114 0.82 -6.98 2.43
CA MET A 114 2.04 -6.16 2.55
C MET A 114 2.56 -6.10 3.99
N ALA A 115 1.66 -6.01 4.97
CA ALA A 115 2.01 -5.91 6.38
C ALA A 115 2.52 -7.23 6.98
N SER A 116 2.08 -8.36 6.43
CA SER A 116 2.45 -9.70 6.92
C SER A 116 3.94 -10.03 6.69
N ILE A 117 4.56 -9.51 5.64
CA ILE A 117 5.98 -9.77 5.33
C ILE A 117 6.93 -9.23 6.40
N PRO A 118 6.86 -7.95 6.81
CA PRO A 118 7.67 -7.45 7.91
C PRO A 118 7.10 -7.80 9.29
N GLY A 119 5.95 -8.46 9.39
CA GLY A 119 5.29 -8.77 10.67
C GLY A 119 4.77 -7.54 11.43
N ILE A 120 4.60 -6.39 10.76
CA ILE A 120 4.19 -5.14 11.42
C ILE A 120 2.66 -5.10 11.53
N PRO A 121 2.09 -4.88 12.72
CA PRO A 121 0.64 -4.72 12.88
C PRO A 121 0.07 -3.57 12.04
N LEU A 122 -1.12 -3.75 11.47
CA LEU A 122 -1.79 -2.75 10.60
C LEU A 122 -1.99 -1.41 11.32
N VAL A 123 -2.31 -1.44 12.61
CA VAL A 123 -2.47 -0.24 13.45
C VAL A 123 -1.17 0.57 13.57
N LYS A 124 -0.01 -0.08 13.46
CA LYS A 124 1.30 0.58 13.47
C LYS A 124 1.73 1.02 12.07
N LEU A 125 1.48 0.20 11.06
CA LEU A 125 1.94 0.47 9.68
C LEU A 125 1.05 1.48 8.95
N PHE A 126 -0.27 1.33 9.05
CA PHE A 126 -1.25 2.13 8.31
C PHE A 126 -2.15 2.99 9.20
N GLY A 127 -2.11 2.80 10.51
CA GLY A 127 -3.00 3.52 11.45
C GLY A 127 -4.46 3.06 11.39
N ILE A 128 -4.73 1.92 10.76
CA ILE A 128 -6.07 1.34 10.66
C ILE A 128 -6.37 0.57 11.95
N GLN A 129 -7.53 0.86 12.54
CA GLN A 129 -8.02 0.17 13.74
C GLN A 129 -8.85 -1.04 13.33
N PRO A 130 -8.81 -2.14 14.10
CA PRO A 130 -9.61 -3.31 13.80
C PRO A 130 -11.10 -2.99 14.01
N THR A 131 -11.95 -3.46 13.11
CA THR A 131 -13.40 -3.19 13.12
C THR A 131 -14.15 -4.31 13.82
N GLY A 132 -15.07 -3.98 14.73
CA GLY A 132 -15.93 -4.96 15.41
C GLY A 132 -16.17 -4.63 16.89
N LEU A 133 -17.22 -5.21 17.48
CA LEU A 133 -17.45 -5.11 18.93
C LEU A 133 -16.29 -5.79 19.67
N ASN A 134 -15.61 -5.06 20.56
CA ASN A 134 -14.43 -5.50 21.31
C ASN A 134 -13.15 -5.76 20.49
N ALA A 135 -13.04 -5.22 19.27
CA ALA A 135 -11.82 -5.32 18.50
C ALA A 135 -10.66 -4.53 19.16
N SER A 136 -9.54 -5.20 19.46
CA SER A 136 -8.34 -4.60 20.07
C SER A 136 -7.08 -5.15 19.43
N SER A 137 -6.13 -4.27 19.11
CA SER A 137 -4.80 -4.63 18.60
C SER A 137 -3.73 -4.72 19.69
N ASP A 138 -4.10 -4.65 20.98
CA ASP A 138 -3.11 -4.60 22.07
C ASP A 138 -2.23 -5.86 22.13
N GLY A 139 -2.80 -7.03 21.86
CA GLY A 139 -2.04 -8.29 21.77
C GLY A 139 -1.00 -8.28 20.65
N GLU A 140 -1.42 -7.91 19.43
CA GLU A 140 -0.53 -7.81 18.26
C GLU A 140 0.58 -6.77 18.48
N ILE A 141 0.25 -5.63 19.10
CA ILE A 141 1.22 -4.58 19.42
C ILE A 141 2.28 -5.09 20.40
N ARG A 142 1.90 -5.88 21.41
CA ARG A 142 2.85 -6.46 22.37
C ARG A 142 3.80 -7.44 21.70
N VAL A 143 3.26 -8.37 20.91
CA VAL A 143 4.08 -9.33 20.14
C VAL A 143 5.08 -8.61 19.24
N PHE A 144 4.63 -7.56 18.56
CA PHE A 144 5.50 -6.72 17.72
C PHE A 144 6.63 -6.05 18.54
N TYR A 145 6.33 -5.54 19.74
CA TYR A 145 7.35 -4.96 20.60
C TYR A 145 8.32 -6.00 21.17
N ASP A 146 7.85 -7.20 21.48
CA ASP A 146 8.69 -8.32 21.93
C ASP A 146 9.66 -8.75 20.82
N GLU A 147 9.19 -8.81 19.56
CA GLU A 147 10.05 -9.08 18.40
C GLU A 147 11.13 -8.01 18.21
N ILE A 148 10.76 -6.72 18.32
CA ILE A 148 11.73 -5.62 18.25
C ILE A 148 12.76 -5.72 19.39
N ALA A 149 12.32 -6.02 20.61
CA ALA A 149 13.21 -6.15 21.76
C ALA A 149 14.19 -7.32 21.57
N ALA A 150 13.71 -8.45 21.05
CA ALA A 150 14.55 -9.59 20.70
C ALA A 150 15.59 -9.22 19.63
N TRP A 151 15.19 -8.53 18.57
CA TRP A 151 16.10 -8.07 17.51
C TRP A 151 17.16 -7.09 18.03
N GLN A 152 16.78 -6.19 18.94
CA GLN A 152 17.71 -5.25 19.58
C GLN A 152 18.76 -5.97 20.43
N ALA A 153 18.35 -6.97 21.21
CA ALA A 153 19.25 -7.76 22.05
C ALA A 153 20.21 -8.63 21.21
N ASP A 154 19.72 -9.20 20.10
CA ASP A 154 20.51 -10.13 19.28
C ASP A 154 21.46 -9.42 18.29
N GLN A 155 21.04 -8.31 17.68
CA GLN A 155 21.81 -7.67 16.59
C GLN A 155 22.47 -6.35 17.00
N ILE A 156 21.72 -5.49 17.71
CA ILE A 156 22.19 -4.13 18.03
C ILE A 156 23.12 -4.15 19.24
N GLU A 157 22.73 -4.85 20.30
CA GLU A 157 23.51 -4.91 21.53
C GLU A 157 24.95 -5.42 21.34
N PRO A 158 25.23 -6.56 20.67
CA PRO A 158 26.61 -7.01 20.48
C PRO A 158 27.41 -6.06 19.59
N THR A 159 26.81 -5.50 18.54
CA THR A 159 27.46 -4.53 17.65
C THR A 159 27.86 -3.27 18.42
N LEU A 160 26.94 -2.75 19.25
CA LEU A 160 27.18 -1.56 20.05
C LEU A 160 28.26 -1.82 21.11
N ARG A 161 28.24 -2.99 21.76
CA ARG A 161 29.29 -3.43 22.69
C ARG A 161 30.66 -3.52 22.01
N TRP A 162 30.71 -4.07 20.80
CA TRP A 162 31.95 -4.15 20.02
C TRP A 162 32.51 -2.76 19.70
N MET A 163 31.66 -1.84 19.25
CA MET A 163 32.05 -0.45 19.00
C MET A 163 32.56 0.24 20.28
N PHE A 164 31.87 0.06 21.41
CA PHE A 164 32.32 0.63 22.68
C PHE A 164 33.65 0.05 23.14
N ASN A 165 33.88 -1.26 22.99
CA ASN A 165 35.15 -1.88 23.35
C ASN A 165 36.31 -1.32 22.50
N LEU A 166 36.10 -1.09 21.19
CA LEU A 166 37.10 -0.48 20.34
C LEU A 166 37.45 0.94 20.77
N VAL A 167 36.44 1.76 21.08
CA VAL A 167 36.65 3.13 21.58
C VAL A 167 37.39 3.13 22.91
N GLN A 168 37.05 2.20 23.82
CA GLN A 168 37.72 2.05 25.12
C GLN A 168 39.19 1.68 24.98
N ILE A 169 39.52 0.74 24.08
CA ILE A 169 40.91 0.35 23.80
C ILE A 169 41.68 1.54 23.21
N HIS A 170 41.09 2.28 22.28
CA HIS A 170 41.74 3.43 21.66
C HIS A 170 42.05 4.55 22.66
N LEU A 171 41.09 4.88 23.55
CA LEU A 171 41.23 6.01 24.47
C LEU A 171 42.06 5.67 25.72
N TRP A 172 41.92 4.46 26.26
CA TRP A 172 42.46 4.12 27.59
C TRP A 172 43.43 2.94 27.59
N ALA A 173 43.74 2.35 26.42
CA ALA A 173 44.61 1.18 26.28
C ALA A 173 44.22 -0.02 27.18
N ILE A 174 42.98 -0.03 27.70
CA ILE A 174 42.41 -1.05 28.58
C ILE A 174 40.99 -1.34 28.10
N SER A 175 40.69 -2.63 27.91
CA SER A 175 39.33 -3.13 27.74
C SER A 175 38.80 -3.53 29.12
N ILE A 176 38.07 -2.64 29.79
CA ILE A 176 37.26 -3.06 30.94
C ILE A 176 36.08 -3.82 30.35
N ARG A 177 35.88 -5.09 30.75
CA ARG A 177 34.69 -5.87 30.40
C ARG A 177 33.48 -5.13 30.96
N THR A 178 32.94 -4.21 30.18
CA THR A 178 31.81 -3.39 30.59
C THR A 178 30.59 -4.29 30.50
N SER A 179 30.21 -4.92 31.61
CA SER A 179 28.88 -5.50 31.75
C SER A 179 27.89 -4.33 31.74
N ILE A 180 27.51 -3.86 30.55
CA ILE A 180 26.30 -3.08 30.38
C ILE A 180 25.16 -4.01 30.79
N THR A 181 24.85 -4.06 32.09
CA THR A 181 23.74 -4.88 32.59
C THR A 181 22.47 -4.17 32.15
N SER A 182 21.95 -4.60 31.00
CA SER A 182 20.81 -4.05 30.26
C SER A 182 20.95 -2.61 29.75
N LEU A 183 21.14 -2.45 28.44
CA LEU A 183 20.81 -1.20 27.76
C LEU A 183 19.28 -1.20 27.56
N SER A 184 18.52 -0.77 28.57
CA SER A 184 17.07 -0.65 28.44
C SER A 184 16.74 0.45 27.41
N THR A 185 16.38 0.03 26.20
CA THR A 185 15.86 0.88 25.11
C THR A 185 14.39 1.27 25.33
N SER A 186 13.85 1.04 26.53
CA SER A 186 12.45 1.32 26.85
C SER A 186 12.08 2.77 26.51
N GLY A 187 11.18 2.92 25.53
CA GLY A 187 10.39 4.14 25.31
C GLY A 187 10.78 5.05 24.15
N ARG A 188 11.88 4.85 23.41
CA ARG A 188 12.27 5.82 22.36
C ARG A 188 11.47 5.75 21.05
N TRP A 189 10.69 4.70 20.84
CA TRP A 189 9.83 4.55 19.65
C TRP A 189 8.35 4.84 19.90
N THR A 190 7.97 5.24 21.12
CA THR A 190 6.69 5.90 21.36
C THR A 190 6.85 7.39 21.12
N ARG A 191 6.03 7.94 20.22
CA ARG A 191 5.90 9.37 19.85
C ARG A 191 6.36 10.29 20.99
N SER A 192 7.29 11.19 20.69
CA SER A 192 7.87 12.18 21.61
C SER A 192 6.80 12.83 22.50
N ARG A 193 6.63 12.32 23.73
CA ARG A 193 6.04 13.11 24.81
C ARG A 193 7.18 13.92 25.38
N LEU A 194 7.26 15.19 24.98
CA LEU A 194 8.05 16.20 25.67
C LEU A 194 7.77 16.07 27.18
N PRO A 195 8.79 16.00 28.05
CA PRO A 195 8.57 16.00 29.48
C PRO A 195 7.90 17.34 29.85
N ARG A 196 6.63 17.28 30.28
CA ARG A 196 5.99 18.42 30.93
C ARG A 196 6.84 18.77 32.15
N SER A 197 7.27 20.03 32.23
CA SER A 197 8.05 20.57 33.34
C SER A 197 7.41 20.20 34.67
N ARG A 198 8.16 19.47 35.51
CA ARG A 198 7.81 19.21 36.91
C ARG A 198 7.73 20.58 37.59
N SER A 199 6.55 21.02 38.00
CA SER A 199 6.40 22.21 38.83
C SER A 199 7.10 21.95 40.16
N LEU A 200 8.06 22.81 40.49
CA LEU A 200 8.73 22.81 41.79
C LEU A 200 7.69 23.17 42.86
N SER A 201 7.38 22.25 43.77
CA SER A 201 6.62 22.53 44.97
C SER A 201 7.47 23.42 45.91
N PRO A 202 6.93 24.51 46.47
CA PRO A 202 7.68 25.36 47.39
C PRO A 202 7.89 24.63 48.72
N THR A 203 9.13 24.69 49.21
CA THR A 203 9.55 24.24 50.55
C THR A 203 8.79 24.98 51.65
N PRO A 204 8.35 24.31 52.73
CA PRO A 204 7.83 24.99 53.90
C PRO A 204 8.98 25.41 54.83
N THR A 205 8.95 26.67 55.26
CA THR A 205 9.62 27.22 56.45
C THR A 205 8.59 28.10 57.16
N PRO A 206 8.74 28.39 58.46
CA PRO A 206 9.90 28.22 59.34
C PRO A 206 9.86 26.98 60.24
#